data_AF-A0A1C5A551-F1
#
_entry.id   AF-A0A1C5A551-F1
#
_cell.length_a   1.000
_cell.length_b   1.000
_cell.length_c   1.000
_cell.angle_alpha   90.00
_cell.angle_beta   90.00
_cell.angle_gamma   90.00
#
_symmetry.space_group_name_H-M   'P 1'
#
loop_
_entity.id
_entity.type
_entity.pdbx_description
1 polymer ?
#
loop_
_entity_poly.entity_id
_entity_poly.type
_entity_poly.pdbx_seq_one_letter_code
_entity_poly.pdbx_strand_id
1 'polypeptide(L)'
;MTTTPQHAARLLHALHRPGSPLVLPNAWDAASARIVAGCGAAAVATTSAGVSWSLGVPDGDALDRERALAVVARVAAAVTVPVTADLESGYAADPAGVARTVAGVLAAGAVGVNIEDAAPDGTFPLRPVEEQCARIRAAREAADAAGVPLFVNARTDVFLRSVGDPADRLAETLCRAAAYRAAGADGVFVPGVVDAATIGALVDGIDGPVNVLAGPGALPVTTLAGLGVARVSLGSALAEAAYGLVRRAATEALGAGSYASLAGAIDYGELNALLA
;
A
#
# COMPACT_ATOMS: atom_id res chain seq x y z
N MET A 1 13.88 11.56 19.54
CA MET A 1 13.11 10.61 20.38
C MET A 1 12.63 9.51 19.46
N THR A 2 12.99 8.26 19.71
CA THR A 2 12.41 7.12 18.98
C THR A 2 10.93 7.02 19.35
N THR A 3 10.05 7.23 18.37
CA THR A 3 8.60 7.05 18.55
C THR A 3 8.33 5.58 18.81
N THR A 4 7.61 5.26 19.89
CA THR A 4 7.23 3.87 20.16
C THR A 4 6.26 3.36 19.08
N PRO A 5 6.18 2.04 18.83
CA PRO A 5 5.22 1.47 17.88
C PRO A 5 3.78 1.92 18.16
N GLN A 6 3.38 2.02 19.43
CA GLN A 6 2.03 2.50 19.80
C GLN A 6 1.80 3.96 19.44
N HIS A 7 2.82 4.82 19.55
CA HIS A 7 2.69 6.22 19.16
C HIS A 7 2.61 6.35 17.64
N ALA A 8 3.50 5.69 16.90
CA ALA A 8 3.51 5.70 15.45
C ALA A 8 2.19 5.16 14.86
N ALA A 9 1.66 4.09 15.45
CA ALA A 9 0.37 3.52 15.07
C ALA A 9 -0.79 4.50 15.29
N ARG A 10 -0.89 5.13 16.47
CA ARG A 10 -1.92 6.15 16.73
C ARG A 10 -1.79 7.36 15.80
N LEU A 11 -0.57 7.77 15.48
CA LEU A 11 -0.34 8.83 14.50
C LEU A 11 -0.85 8.41 13.12
N LEU A 12 -0.51 7.20 12.65
CA LEU A 12 -0.99 6.67 11.38
C LEU A 12 -2.52 6.66 11.32
N HIS A 13 -3.19 6.20 12.39
CA HIS A 13 -4.65 6.28 12.52
C HIS A 13 -5.16 7.72 12.37
N ALA A 14 -4.59 8.68 13.10
CA ALA A 14 -5.03 10.07 13.10
C ALA A 14 -4.82 10.79 11.75
N LEU A 15 -3.92 10.30 10.90
CA LEU A 15 -3.67 10.86 9.57
C LEU A 15 -4.80 10.54 8.57
N HIS A 16 -5.59 9.48 8.80
CA HIS A 16 -6.70 9.09 7.92
C HIS A 16 -7.92 9.97 8.18
N ARG A 17 -7.96 11.15 7.54
CA ARG A 17 -9.02 12.14 7.71
C ARG A 17 -9.85 12.29 6.43
N PRO A 18 -11.11 11.82 6.41
CA PRO A 18 -12.03 12.09 5.30
C PRO A 18 -12.08 13.59 4.98
N GLY A 19 -11.98 13.95 3.70
CA GLY A 19 -11.94 15.36 3.27
C GLY A 19 -10.55 16.00 3.30
N SER A 20 -9.56 15.35 3.90
CA SER A 20 -8.15 15.78 3.91
C SER A 20 -7.24 14.55 3.82
N PRO A 21 -7.19 13.89 2.66
CA PRO A 21 -6.61 12.57 2.53
C PRO A 21 -5.12 12.52 2.89
N LEU A 22 -4.71 11.43 3.53
CA LEU A 22 -3.32 11.03 3.64
C LEU A 22 -2.82 10.58 2.25
N VAL A 23 -1.93 11.36 1.64
CA VAL A 23 -1.30 10.99 0.37
C VAL A 23 -0.05 10.16 0.65
N LEU A 24 0.03 8.96 0.07
CA LEU A 24 1.13 8.01 0.24
C LEU A 24 1.80 7.72 -1.10
N PRO A 25 2.86 8.46 -1.45
CA PRO A 25 3.80 8.05 -2.48
C PRO A 25 4.50 6.77 -2.00
N ASN A 26 4.28 5.65 -2.68
CA ASN A 26 4.79 4.36 -2.21
C ASN A 26 6.30 4.21 -2.48
N ALA A 27 7.02 3.66 -1.50
CA ALA A 27 8.44 3.34 -1.57
C ALA A 27 8.66 1.82 -1.74
N TRP A 28 9.82 1.41 -2.25
CA TRP A 28 10.19 0.00 -2.41
C TRP A 28 11.56 -0.34 -1.81
N ASP A 29 12.33 0.67 -1.38
CA ASP A 29 13.62 0.52 -0.72
C ASP A 29 13.90 1.69 0.24
N ALA A 30 15.06 1.66 0.91
CA ALA A 30 15.44 2.70 1.87
C ALA A 30 15.66 4.07 1.21
N ALA A 31 16.20 4.12 -0.01
CA ALA A 31 16.47 5.38 -0.71
C ALA A 31 15.17 6.07 -1.11
N SER A 32 14.26 5.35 -1.78
CA SER A 32 12.93 5.84 -2.12
C SER A 32 12.14 6.26 -0.87
N ALA A 33 12.23 5.52 0.23
CA ALA A 33 11.59 5.90 1.49
C ALA A 33 12.11 7.22 2.06
N ARG A 34 13.44 7.43 2.08
CA ARG A 34 14.04 8.70 2.54
C ARG A 34 13.70 9.86 1.61
N ILE A 35 13.65 9.64 0.29
CA ILE A 35 13.21 10.66 -0.68
C ILE A 35 11.76 11.06 -0.41
N VAL A 36 10.85 10.08 -0.29
CA VAL A 36 9.43 10.32 -0.01
C VAL A 36 9.24 11.08 1.30
N ALA A 37 9.92 10.67 2.37
CA ALA A 37 9.89 11.36 3.65
C ALA A 37 10.47 12.80 3.55
N GLY A 38 11.57 12.97 2.82
CA GLY A 38 12.21 14.27 2.58
C GLY A 38 11.34 15.25 1.78
N CYS A 39 10.44 14.74 0.93
CA CYS A 39 9.40 15.53 0.27
C CYS A 39 8.24 15.94 1.21
N GLY A 40 8.30 15.59 2.49
CA GLY A 40 7.32 16.00 3.50
C GLY A 40 6.16 15.02 3.70
N ALA A 41 6.30 13.75 3.27
CA ALA A 41 5.27 12.74 3.51
C ALA A 41 5.07 12.51 5.02
N ALA A 42 3.80 12.53 5.47
CA ALA A 42 3.46 12.32 6.88
C ALA A 42 3.57 10.85 7.33
N ALA A 43 3.59 9.92 6.37
CA ALA A 43 3.82 8.49 6.54
C ALA A 43 4.37 7.91 5.23
N VAL A 44 5.00 6.74 5.29
CA VAL A 44 5.50 6.01 4.12
C VAL A 44 4.72 4.71 3.97
N ALA A 45 4.31 4.39 2.74
CA ALA A 45 3.76 3.08 2.40
C ALA A 45 4.76 2.30 1.55
N THR A 46 4.91 0.99 1.79
CA THR A 46 5.59 0.14 0.79
C THR A 46 4.65 -0.18 -0.39
N THR A 47 5.19 -0.70 -1.48
CA THR A 47 4.44 -1.32 -2.58
C THR A 47 5.03 -2.70 -2.85
N SER A 48 4.20 -3.76 -2.82
CA SER A 48 4.69 -5.13 -3.09
C SER A 48 5.33 -5.23 -4.47
N ALA A 49 4.70 -4.64 -5.48
CA ALA A 49 5.19 -4.63 -6.86
C ALA A 49 6.62 -4.10 -6.99
N GLY A 50 6.86 -2.88 -6.49
CA GLY A 50 8.21 -2.29 -6.53
C GLY A 50 9.23 -3.10 -5.75
N VAL A 51 8.84 -3.64 -4.59
CA VAL A 51 9.71 -4.50 -3.78
C VAL A 51 10.07 -5.77 -4.53
N SER A 52 9.08 -6.52 -5.03
CA SER A 52 9.24 -7.76 -5.78
C SER A 52 10.15 -7.56 -7.00
N TRP A 53 9.89 -6.54 -7.81
CA TRP A 53 10.70 -6.24 -8.99
C TRP A 53 12.14 -5.89 -8.64
N SER A 54 12.36 -5.08 -7.60
CA SER A 54 13.72 -4.75 -7.13
C SER A 54 14.51 -5.97 -6.65
N LEU A 55 13.80 -7.01 -6.22
CA LEU A 55 14.35 -8.28 -5.74
C LEU A 55 14.36 -9.37 -6.82
N GLY A 56 14.03 -9.02 -8.07
CA GLY A 56 14.11 -9.90 -9.23
C GLY A 56 13.00 -10.96 -9.29
N VAL A 57 11.84 -10.72 -8.67
CA VAL A 57 10.69 -11.63 -8.73
C VAL A 57 9.43 -10.90 -9.20
N PRO A 58 8.47 -11.60 -9.85
CA PRO A 58 7.17 -11.04 -10.16
C PRO A 58 6.39 -10.62 -8.90
N ASP A 59 5.44 -9.70 -9.06
CA ASP A 59 4.45 -9.36 -8.03
C ASP A 59 3.32 -10.40 -8.01
N GLY A 60 2.57 -10.50 -6.91
CA GLY A 60 1.45 -11.45 -6.76
C GLY A 60 1.80 -12.71 -5.96
N ASP A 61 2.25 -12.53 -4.71
CA ASP A 61 2.65 -13.54 -3.73
C ASP A 61 3.83 -14.45 -4.18
N ALA A 62 4.59 -14.04 -5.19
CA ALA A 62 5.77 -14.77 -5.64
C ALA A 62 7.02 -14.48 -4.78
N LEU A 63 7.04 -13.36 -4.06
CA LEU A 63 8.07 -13.04 -3.07
C LEU A 63 7.76 -13.75 -1.74
N ASP A 64 8.75 -14.38 -1.13
CA ASP A 64 8.54 -14.97 0.19
C ASP A 64 8.43 -13.92 1.31
N ARG A 65 7.68 -14.30 2.36
CA ARG A 65 7.41 -13.45 3.53
C ARG A 65 8.67 -12.87 4.16
N GLU A 66 9.74 -13.66 4.29
CA GLU A 66 10.94 -13.22 5.01
C GLU A 66 11.66 -12.12 4.25
N ARG A 67 11.76 -12.24 2.92
CA ARG A 67 12.32 -11.18 2.07
C ARG A 67 11.46 -9.93 2.08
N ALA A 68 10.14 -10.05 2.04
CA ALA A 68 9.24 -8.89 2.14
C ALA A 68 9.43 -8.15 3.48
N LEU A 69 9.42 -8.88 4.60
CA LEU A 69 9.63 -8.33 5.95
C LEU A 69 11.01 -7.68 6.11
N ALA A 70 12.05 -8.26 5.49
CA ALA A 70 13.39 -7.67 5.51
C ALA A 70 13.43 -6.30 4.81
N VAL A 71 12.65 -6.11 3.74
CA VAL A 71 12.54 -4.79 3.08
C VAL A 71 11.74 -3.82 3.94
N VAL A 72 10.62 -4.27 4.53
CA VAL A 72 9.84 -3.45 5.50
C VAL A 72 10.74 -2.95 6.63
N ALA A 73 11.59 -3.81 7.19
CA ALA A 73 12.52 -3.43 8.26
C ALA A 73 13.53 -2.37 7.82
N ARG A 74 14.09 -2.50 6.60
CA ARG A 74 15.01 -1.49 6.04
C ARG A 74 14.32 -0.15 5.81
N VAL A 75 13.10 -0.17 5.28
CA VAL A 75 12.29 1.05 5.06
C VAL A 75 11.96 1.72 6.38
N ALA A 76 11.45 0.98 7.36
CA ALA A 76 11.11 1.51 8.68
C ALA A 76 12.32 2.07 9.43
N ALA A 77 13.49 1.43 9.32
CA ALA A 77 14.73 1.94 9.90
C ALA A 77 15.27 3.20 9.20
N ALA A 78 14.88 3.44 7.94
CA ALA A 78 15.37 4.56 7.15
C ALA A 78 14.64 5.87 7.40
N VAL A 79 13.46 5.85 8.02
CA VAL A 79 12.58 7.03 8.21
C VAL A 79 12.09 7.17 9.65
N THR A 80 11.65 8.37 10.02
CA THR A 80 11.09 8.67 11.36
C THR A 80 9.57 8.77 11.38
N VAL A 81 8.94 8.82 10.21
CA VAL A 81 7.48 8.83 10.06
C VAL A 81 6.91 7.41 10.11
N PRO A 82 5.62 7.22 10.45
CA PRO A 82 5.00 5.90 10.46
C PRO A 82 5.09 5.20 9.11
N VAL A 83 5.30 3.87 9.13
CA VAL A 83 5.33 3.03 7.93
C VAL A 83 4.12 2.10 7.90
N THR A 84 3.48 1.99 6.74
CA THR A 84 2.46 0.97 6.44
C THR A 84 2.96 0.02 5.36
N ALA A 85 2.87 -1.28 5.60
CA ALA A 85 3.39 -2.30 4.69
C ALA A 85 2.29 -2.83 3.76
N ASP A 86 2.59 -2.96 2.47
CA ASP A 86 1.79 -3.75 1.54
C ASP A 86 2.15 -5.23 1.71
N LEU A 87 1.18 -6.07 2.09
CA LEU A 87 1.41 -7.49 2.37
C LEU A 87 0.79 -8.42 1.33
N GLU A 88 0.30 -7.88 0.22
CA GLU A 88 -0.44 -8.66 -0.78
C GLU A 88 -1.58 -9.42 -0.09
N SER A 89 -1.69 -10.75 -0.27
CA SER A 89 -2.73 -11.52 0.41
C SER A 89 -2.44 -11.72 1.90
N GLY A 90 -1.25 -11.39 2.39
CA GLY A 90 -0.75 -11.59 3.76
C GLY A 90 0.44 -12.57 3.84
N TYR A 91 1.03 -12.95 2.70
CA TYR A 91 2.13 -13.92 2.57
C TYR A 91 1.88 -15.23 3.34
N ALA A 92 0.65 -15.73 3.28
CA ALA A 92 0.22 -16.89 4.05
C ALA A 92 -0.97 -17.61 3.42
N ALA A 93 -1.00 -18.94 3.51
CA ALA A 93 -2.15 -19.73 3.06
C ALA A 93 -3.37 -19.60 3.99
N ASP A 94 -3.16 -19.42 5.29
CA ASP A 94 -4.21 -19.45 6.32
C ASP A 94 -4.16 -18.23 7.28
N PRO A 95 -5.22 -17.99 8.07
CA PRO A 95 -5.25 -16.88 9.04
C PRO A 95 -4.13 -16.93 10.09
N ALA A 96 -3.71 -18.11 10.54
CA ALA A 96 -2.62 -18.24 11.51
C ALA A 96 -1.28 -17.78 10.93
N GLY A 97 -1.07 -18.00 9.62
CA GLY A 97 0.08 -17.46 8.90
C GLY A 97 0.02 -15.95 8.74
N VAL A 98 -1.17 -15.37 8.50
CA VAL A 98 -1.36 -13.91 8.48
C VAL A 98 -1.00 -13.30 9.83
N ALA A 99 -1.43 -13.90 10.94
CA ALA A 99 -1.04 -13.46 12.28
C ALA A 99 0.49 -13.46 12.47
N ARG A 100 1.20 -14.50 11.99
CA ARG A 100 2.67 -14.55 12.00
C ARG A 100 3.29 -13.45 11.13
N THR A 101 2.73 -13.17 9.95
CA THR A 101 3.18 -12.08 9.08
C THR A 101 3.04 -10.73 9.79
N VAL A 102 1.89 -10.46 10.42
CA VAL A 102 1.65 -9.21 11.15
C VAL A 102 2.59 -9.05 12.35
N ALA A 103 2.83 -10.11 13.12
CA ALA A 103 3.84 -10.08 14.18
C ALA A 103 5.24 -9.71 13.63
N GLY A 104 5.60 -10.23 12.47
CA GLY A 104 6.82 -9.86 11.75
C GLY A 104 6.86 -8.41 11.29
N VAL A 105 5.74 -7.87 10.79
CA VAL A 105 5.63 -6.45 10.38
C VAL A 105 5.84 -5.52 11.57
N LEU A 106 5.21 -5.82 12.70
CA LEU A 106 5.37 -5.03 13.93
C LEU A 106 6.83 -5.09 14.44
N ALA A 107 7.45 -6.28 14.40
CA ALA A 107 8.86 -6.44 14.74
C ALA A 107 9.79 -5.70 13.77
N ALA A 108 9.41 -5.58 12.50
CA ALA A 108 10.12 -4.80 11.49
C ALA A 108 9.93 -3.28 11.66
N GLY A 109 9.01 -2.82 12.52
CA GLY A 109 8.81 -1.41 12.84
C GLY A 109 7.70 -0.72 12.04
N ALA A 110 6.99 -1.42 11.17
CA ALA A 110 5.81 -0.89 10.50
C ALA A 110 4.57 -1.05 11.39
N VAL A 111 3.61 -0.12 11.24
CA VAL A 111 2.45 0.08 12.13
C VAL A 111 1.12 0.17 11.37
N GLY A 112 1.14 -0.08 10.08
CA GLY A 112 -0.04 -0.33 9.27
C GLY A 112 0.20 -1.42 8.25
N VAL A 113 -0.86 -2.01 7.73
CA VAL A 113 -0.81 -3.04 6.69
C VAL A 113 -1.90 -2.83 5.66
N ASN A 114 -1.62 -3.17 4.40
CA ASN A 114 -2.64 -3.55 3.44
C ASN A 114 -2.72 -5.08 3.37
N ILE A 115 -3.93 -5.65 3.36
CA ILE A 115 -4.16 -7.08 3.14
C ILE A 115 -5.30 -7.22 2.12
N GLU A 116 -5.02 -7.85 0.99
CA GLU A 116 -5.98 -7.99 -0.12
C GLU A 116 -6.74 -9.31 -0.12
N ASP A 117 -7.88 -9.32 -0.78
CA ASP A 117 -8.75 -10.49 -0.92
C ASP A 117 -8.52 -11.27 -2.22
N ALA A 118 -7.53 -10.89 -3.02
CA ALA A 118 -7.13 -11.67 -4.18
C ALA A 118 -6.58 -13.05 -3.75
N ALA A 119 -7.00 -14.10 -4.48
CA ALA A 119 -6.40 -15.41 -4.34
C ALA A 119 -5.21 -15.54 -5.31
N PRO A 120 -3.99 -15.83 -4.82
CA PRO A 120 -2.77 -15.86 -5.66
C PRO A 120 -2.72 -17.06 -6.61
N ASP A 121 -3.39 -18.16 -6.28
CA ASP A 121 -3.48 -19.35 -7.12
C ASP A 121 -4.50 -19.19 -8.28
N GLY A 122 -5.26 -18.10 -8.28
CA GLY A 122 -6.30 -17.82 -9.27
C GLY A 122 -7.49 -18.79 -9.21
N THR A 123 -7.59 -19.65 -8.19
CA THR A 123 -8.71 -20.62 -8.06
C THR A 123 -10.04 -19.89 -7.98
N PHE A 124 -10.03 -18.74 -7.30
CA PHE A 124 -11.09 -17.75 -7.36
C PHE A 124 -10.48 -16.39 -7.74
N PRO A 125 -11.23 -15.52 -8.46
CA PRO A 125 -10.77 -14.15 -8.67
C PRO A 125 -10.62 -13.38 -7.35
N LEU A 126 -11.40 -13.72 -6.32
CA LEU A 126 -11.27 -13.21 -4.95
C LEU A 126 -11.61 -14.33 -3.97
N ARG A 127 -10.99 -14.33 -2.79
CA ARG A 127 -11.33 -15.22 -1.69
C ARG A 127 -12.80 -15.03 -1.26
N PRO A 128 -13.44 -16.08 -0.74
CA PRO A 128 -14.73 -15.95 -0.05
C PRO A 128 -14.65 -14.91 1.07
N VAL A 129 -15.74 -14.17 1.27
CA VAL A 129 -15.80 -13.06 2.23
C VAL A 129 -15.47 -13.52 3.63
N GLU A 130 -15.99 -14.67 4.06
CA GLU A 130 -15.78 -15.24 5.39
C GLU A 130 -14.31 -15.61 5.62
N GLU A 131 -13.64 -16.14 4.58
CA GLU A 131 -12.23 -16.47 4.64
C GLU A 131 -11.38 -15.20 4.80
N GLN A 132 -11.65 -14.17 4.00
CA GLN A 132 -10.94 -12.90 4.13
C GLN A 132 -11.19 -12.24 5.49
N CYS A 133 -12.42 -12.29 6.00
CA CYS A 133 -12.74 -11.81 7.34
C CYS A 133 -11.94 -12.56 8.42
N ALA A 134 -11.70 -13.87 8.26
CA ALA A 134 -10.87 -14.63 9.20
C ALA A 134 -9.41 -14.17 9.18
N ARG A 135 -8.88 -13.83 8.01
CA ARG A 135 -7.51 -13.29 7.85
C ARG A 135 -7.37 -11.91 8.48
N ILE A 136 -8.35 -11.03 8.28
CA ILE A 136 -8.39 -9.69 8.89
C ILE A 136 -8.48 -9.80 10.42
N ARG A 137 -9.35 -10.67 10.94
CA ARG A 137 -9.43 -10.94 12.39
C ARG A 137 -8.10 -11.41 12.96
N ALA A 138 -7.43 -12.35 12.30
CA ALA A 138 -6.13 -12.84 12.74
C ALA A 138 -5.04 -11.75 12.71
N ALA A 139 -5.07 -10.85 11.72
CA ALA A 139 -4.19 -9.68 11.67
C ALA A 139 -4.44 -8.73 12.86
N ARG A 140 -5.71 -8.41 13.14
CA ARG A 140 -6.12 -7.58 14.28
C ARG A 140 -5.68 -8.21 15.60
N GLU A 141 -6.07 -9.47 15.86
CA GLU A 141 -5.74 -10.20 17.09
C GLU A 141 -4.22 -10.29 17.36
N ALA A 142 -3.41 -10.51 16.32
CA ALA A 142 -1.95 -10.49 16.45
C ALA A 142 -1.42 -9.12 16.90
N ALA A 143 -2.03 -8.03 16.41
CA ALA A 143 -1.68 -6.68 16.83
C ALA A 143 -2.15 -6.37 18.26
N ASP A 144 -3.35 -6.81 18.69
CA ASP A 144 -3.81 -6.70 20.09
C ASP A 144 -2.82 -7.37 21.04
N ALA A 145 -2.42 -8.61 20.71
CA ALA A 145 -1.49 -9.38 21.52
C ALA A 145 -0.14 -8.68 21.71
N ALA A 146 0.28 -7.87 20.73
CA ALA A 146 1.49 -7.05 20.79
C ALA A 146 1.29 -5.68 21.49
N GLY A 147 0.06 -5.31 21.88
CA GLY A 147 -0.28 -3.95 22.36
C GLY A 147 -0.17 -2.87 21.27
N VAL A 148 -0.16 -3.34 20.01
CA VAL A 148 -0.17 -2.68 18.71
C VAL A 148 -1.53 -2.11 18.24
N PRO A 149 -1.90 -0.82 18.30
CA PRO A 149 -3.10 -0.37 17.57
C PRO A 149 -2.80 -0.27 16.06
N LEU A 150 -2.40 -1.38 15.44
CA LEU A 150 -2.07 -1.48 14.02
C LEU A 150 -3.21 -0.91 13.17
N PHE A 151 -2.89 -0.18 12.10
CA PHE A 151 -3.89 0.22 11.10
C PHE A 151 -4.05 -0.88 10.04
N VAL A 152 -5.17 -1.59 10.04
CA VAL A 152 -5.48 -2.64 9.06
C VAL A 152 -6.30 -2.06 7.91
N ASN A 153 -5.68 -1.89 6.75
CA ASN A 153 -6.32 -1.42 5.52
C ASN A 153 -6.73 -2.62 4.67
N ALA A 154 -8.01 -3.02 4.74
CA ALA A 154 -8.49 -4.16 3.97
C ALA A 154 -8.66 -3.78 2.50
N ARG A 155 -7.94 -4.45 1.61
CA ARG A 155 -8.01 -4.21 0.16
C ARG A 155 -8.98 -5.19 -0.49
N THR A 156 -9.84 -4.67 -1.36
CA THR A 156 -10.71 -5.49 -2.19
C THR A 156 -10.49 -5.23 -3.67
N ASP A 157 -10.25 -6.31 -4.41
CA ASP A 157 -9.80 -6.24 -5.80
C ASP A 157 -10.95 -6.39 -6.82
N VAL A 158 -12.21 -6.25 -6.37
CA VAL A 158 -13.40 -6.31 -7.22
C VAL A 158 -13.27 -5.42 -8.46
N PHE A 159 -12.88 -4.16 -8.28
CA PHE A 159 -12.71 -3.22 -9.38
C PHE A 159 -11.41 -3.46 -10.15
N LEU A 160 -10.27 -3.57 -9.45
CA LEU A 160 -8.96 -3.76 -10.08
C LEU A 160 -8.91 -5.00 -10.98
N ARG A 161 -9.51 -6.11 -10.54
CA ARG A 161 -9.56 -7.38 -11.29
C ARG A 161 -10.84 -7.54 -12.11
N SER A 162 -11.71 -6.53 -12.16
CA SER A 162 -12.97 -6.55 -12.94
C SER A 162 -13.84 -7.78 -12.65
N VAL A 163 -14.00 -8.11 -11.36
CA VAL A 163 -14.72 -9.31 -10.91
C VAL A 163 -16.23 -9.08 -10.97
N GLY A 164 -16.96 -10.03 -11.56
CA GLY A 164 -18.42 -9.92 -11.72
C GLY A 164 -18.87 -8.92 -12.78
N ASP A 165 -20.19 -8.79 -12.92
CA ASP A 165 -20.82 -7.83 -13.84
C ASP A 165 -20.49 -6.38 -13.41
N PRO A 166 -20.06 -5.51 -14.33
CA PRO A 166 -19.84 -4.09 -14.03
C PRO A 166 -20.94 -3.40 -13.22
N ALA A 167 -22.22 -3.75 -13.44
CA ALA A 167 -23.35 -3.16 -12.73
C ALA A 167 -23.40 -3.54 -11.24
N ASP A 168 -22.84 -4.69 -10.86
CA ASP A 168 -22.92 -5.24 -9.51
C ASP A 168 -21.66 -4.95 -8.67
N ARG A 169 -20.56 -4.51 -9.30
CA ARG A 169 -19.25 -4.32 -8.64
C ARG A 169 -19.29 -3.37 -7.45
N LEU A 170 -20.06 -2.29 -7.54
CA LEU A 170 -20.21 -1.36 -6.43
C LEU A 170 -20.89 -2.05 -5.23
N ALA A 171 -22.02 -2.74 -5.47
CA ALA A 171 -22.76 -3.43 -4.41
C ALA A 171 -21.92 -4.53 -3.75
N GLU A 172 -21.19 -5.33 -4.55
CA GLU A 172 -20.26 -6.35 -4.05
C GLU A 172 -19.12 -5.74 -3.21
N THR A 173 -18.54 -4.63 -3.69
CA THR A 173 -17.47 -3.91 -2.96
C THR A 173 -17.97 -3.39 -1.62
N LEU A 174 -19.18 -2.81 -1.56
CA LEU A 174 -19.78 -2.32 -0.33
C LEU A 174 -20.09 -3.47 0.65
N CYS A 175 -20.58 -4.60 0.15
CA CYS A 175 -20.83 -5.81 0.96
C CYS A 175 -19.53 -6.31 1.61
N ARG A 176 -18.46 -6.45 0.82
CA ARG A 176 -17.12 -6.84 1.31
C ARG A 176 -16.57 -5.83 2.30
N ALA A 177 -16.65 -4.54 1.98
CA ALA A 177 -16.18 -3.47 2.85
C ALA A 177 -16.84 -3.53 4.24
N ALA A 178 -18.17 -3.67 4.29
CA ALA A 178 -18.90 -3.81 5.55
C ALA A 178 -18.45 -5.04 6.35
N ALA A 179 -18.29 -6.20 5.67
CA ALA A 179 -17.82 -7.42 6.31
C ALA A 179 -16.38 -7.28 6.86
N TYR A 180 -15.48 -6.66 6.09
CA TYR A 180 -14.08 -6.45 6.47
C TYR A 180 -13.96 -5.47 7.65
N ARG A 181 -14.79 -4.42 7.68
CA ARG A 181 -14.90 -3.50 8.81
C ARG A 181 -15.40 -4.20 10.07
N ALA A 182 -16.46 -5.02 9.95
CA ALA A 182 -16.95 -5.85 11.06
C ALA A 182 -15.91 -6.87 11.55
N ALA A 183 -15.00 -7.32 10.68
CA ALA A 183 -13.89 -8.21 11.01
C ALA A 183 -12.70 -7.51 11.70
N GLY A 184 -12.71 -6.18 11.81
CA GLY A 184 -11.67 -5.40 12.50
C GLY A 184 -10.71 -4.66 11.58
N ALA A 185 -11.02 -4.49 10.30
CA ALA A 185 -10.30 -3.56 9.43
C ALA A 185 -10.54 -2.11 9.89
N ASP A 186 -9.52 -1.25 9.81
CA ASP A 186 -9.56 0.18 10.18
C ASP A 186 -9.90 1.09 9.00
N GLY A 187 -9.64 0.63 7.77
CA GLY A 187 -9.98 1.30 6.52
C GLY A 187 -10.17 0.31 5.39
N VAL A 188 -10.70 0.79 4.27
CA VAL A 188 -10.94 -0.04 3.08
C VAL A 188 -10.23 0.57 1.88
N PHE A 189 -9.49 -0.26 1.14
CA PHE A 189 -8.79 0.12 -0.07
C PHE A 189 -9.46 -0.49 -1.30
N VAL A 190 -9.92 0.37 -2.20
CA VAL A 190 -10.58 -0.04 -3.45
C VAL A 190 -9.76 0.45 -4.65
N PRO A 191 -8.75 -0.31 -5.11
CA PRO A 191 -8.00 0.01 -6.32
C PRO A 191 -8.83 -0.21 -7.59
N GLY A 192 -8.47 0.50 -8.67
CA GLY A 192 -9.10 0.33 -9.99
C GLY A 192 -10.31 1.21 -10.26
N VAL A 193 -10.67 2.12 -9.34
CA VAL A 193 -11.75 3.09 -9.53
C VAL A 193 -11.18 4.47 -9.82
N VAL A 194 -11.61 5.11 -10.90
CA VAL A 194 -11.08 6.41 -11.36
C VAL A 194 -12.15 7.47 -11.59
N ASP A 195 -13.43 7.10 -11.65
CA ASP A 195 -14.52 8.04 -11.86
C ASP A 195 -15.10 8.58 -10.54
N ALA A 196 -15.54 9.85 -10.56
CA ALA A 196 -15.98 10.54 -9.35
C ALA A 196 -17.28 9.97 -8.77
N ALA A 197 -18.18 9.45 -9.61
CA ALA A 197 -19.48 8.95 -9.17
C ALA A 197 -19.31 7.67 -8.34
N THR A 198 -18.53 6.71 -8.84
CA THR A 198 -18.25 5.47 -8.12
C THR A 198 -17.44 5.73 -6.85
N ILE A 199 -16.44 6.62 -6.88
CA ILE A 199 -15.66 6.98 -5.69
C ILE A 199 -16.55 7.64 -4.62
N GLY A 200 -17.42 8.57 -5.02
CA GLY A 200 -18.38 9.19 -4.09
C GLY A 200 -19.30 8.16 -3.45
N ALA A 201 -19.87 7.25 -4.25
CA ALA A 201 -20.73 6.18 -3.73
C ALA A 201 -20.00 5.22 -2.77
N LEU A 202 -18.71 4.94 -3.01
CA LEU A 202 -17.88 4.15 -2.10
C LEU A 202 -17.64 4.89 -0.79
N VAL A 203 -17.33 6.18 -0.83
CA VAL A 203 -17.14 6.99 0.38
C VAL A 203 -18.43 7.08 1.20
N ASP A 204 -19.57 7.29 0.54
CA ASP A 204 -20.88 7.36 1.21
C ASP A 204 -21.32 6.02 1.79
N GLY A 205 -20.98 4.92 1.13
CA GLY A 205 -21.43 3.57 1.51
C GLY A 205 -20.53 2.81 2.48
N ILE A 206 -19.26 3.20 2.63
CA ILE A 206 -18.31 2.52 3.52
C ILE A 206 -18.19 3.28 4.85
N ASP A 207 -18.52 2.60 5.94
CA ASP A 207 -18.34 3.15 7.30
C ASP A 207 -16.86 3.14 7.72
N GLY A 208 -16.08 4.11 7.24
CA GLY A 208 -14.68 4.31 7.63
C GLY A 208 -13.81 4.98 6.55
N PRO A 209 -12.51 5.15 6.82
CA PRO A 209 -11.55 5.69 5.86
C PRO A 209 -11.50 4.88 4.56
N VAL A 210 -11.77 5.55 3.43
CA VAL A 210 -11.59 4.97 2.09
C VAL A 210 -10.22 5.39 1.54
N ASN A 211 -9.46 4.38 1.11
CA ASN A 211 -8.25 4.52 0.33
C ASN A 211 -8.53 4.25 -1.16
N VAL A 212 -7.97 5.06 -2.04
CA VAL A 212 -8.01 4.84 -3.50
C VAL A 212 -6.60 4.80 -4.08
N LEU A 213 -6.46 4.12 -5.22
CA LEU A 213 -5.20 4.06 -5.97
C LEU A 213 -5.21 5.16 -7.03
N ALA A 214 -4.22 6.05 -6.99
CA ALA A 214 -4.05 7.11 -7.97
C ALA A 214 -2.82 6.88 -8.84
N GLY A 215 -2.89 7.38 -10.07
CA GLY A 215 -1.82 7.35 -11.06
C GLY A 215 -2.18 8.27 -12.24
N PRO A 216 -1.41 8.25 -13.33
CA PRO A 216 -1.75 9.00 -14.54
C PRO A 216 -3.20 8.71 -14.99
N GLY A 217 -4.02 9.77 -15.09
CA GLY A 217 -5.44 9.67 -15.47
C GLY A 217 -6.43 9.59 -14.30
N ALA A 218 -5.96 9.44 -13.06
CA ALA A 218 -6.82 9.53 -11.88
C ALA A 218 -7.25 10.99 -11.58
N LEU A 219 -8.31 11.14 -10.79
CA LEU A 219 -8.76 12.45 -10.31
C LEU A 219 -7.68 13.13 -9.47
N PRO A 220 -7.57 14.48 -9.53
CA PRO A 220 -6.69 15.23 -8.65
C PRO A 220 -6.99 14.96 -7.17
N VAL A 221 -5.96 14.99 -6.32
CA VAL A 221 -6.11 14.80 -4.87
C VAL A 221 -7.13 15.76 -4.26
N THR A 222 -7.20 17.01 -4.74
CA THR A 222 -8.19 18.00 -4.29
C THR A 222 -9.62 17.59 -4.60
N THR A 223 -9.86 16.97 -5.76
CA THR A 223 -11.16 16.42 -6.13
C THR A 223 -11.50 15.20 -5.28
N LEU A 224 -10.55 14.28 -5.08
CA LEU A 224 -10.72 13.11 -4.21
C LEU A 224 -11.04 13.53 -2.77
N ALA A 225 -10.37 14.56 -2.26
CA ALA A 225 -10.65 15.16 -0.96
C ALA A 225 -12.09 15.70 -0.90
N GLY A 226 -12.55 16.41 -1.94
CA GLY A 226 -13.93 16.89 -2.03
C GLY A 226 -14.99 15.78 -2.02
N LEU A 227 -14.63 14.57 -2.46
CA LEU A 227 -15.48 13.37 -2.41
C LEU A 227 -15.41 12.65 -1.04
N GLY A 228 -14.59 13.12 -0.10
CA GLY A 228 -14.46 12.54 1.23
C GLY A 228 -13.43 11.40 1.35
N VAL A 229 -12.62 11.16 0.32
CA VAL A 229 -11.52 10.18 0.38
C VAL A 229 -10.57 10.52 1.55
N ALA A 230 -10.16 9.49 2.30
CA ALA A 230 -9.32 9.64 3.49
C ALA A 230 -7.85 9.25 3.26
N ARG A 231 -7.56 8.49 2.20
CA ARG A 231 -6.20 8.11 1.79
C ARG A 231 -6.09 7.97 0.28
N VAL A 232 -4.95 8.40 -0.27
CA VAL A 232 -4.61 8.24 -1.69
C VAL A 232 -3.25 7.58 -1.77
N SER A 233 -3.19 6.36 -2.30
CA SER A 233 -1.94 5.61 -2.50
C SER A 233 -1.54 5.66 -3.98
N LEU A 234 -0.24 5.60 -4.29
CA LEU A 234 0.27 5.61 -5.68
C LEU A 234 0.65 4.19 -6.20
N GLY A 235 0.62 3.19 -5.32
CA GLY A 235 0.92 1.79 -5.64
C GLY A 235 2.28 1.64 -6.32
N SER A 236 2.30 0.89 -7.43
CA SER A 236 3.51 0.63 -8.22
C SER A 236 4.00 1.83 -9.05
N ALA A 237 3.19 2.89 -9.21
CA ALA A 237 3.40 3.89 -10.26
C ALA A 237 4.75 4.61 -10.18
N LEU A 238 5.28 4.85 -8.97
CA LEU A 238 6.61 5.45 -8.82
C LEU A 238 7.73 4.49 -9.22
N ALA A 239 7.62 3.21 -8.86
CA ALA A 239 8.58 2.18 -9.26
C ALA A 239 8.56 1.98 -10.78
N GLU A 240 7.37 1.92 -11.38
CA GLU A 240 7.20 1.84 -12.84
C GLU A 240 7.80 3.05 -13.55
N ALA A 241 7.60 4.26 -13.02
CA ALA A 241 8.18 5.48 -13.58
C ALA A 241 9.71 5.45 -13.52
N ALA A 242 10.28 5.01 -12.39
CA ALA A 242 11.73 4.85 -12.21
C ALA A 242 12.30 3.82 -13.18
N TYR A 243 11.71 2.63 -13.29
CA TYR A 243 12.15 1.63 -14.26
C TYR A 243 11.91 2.05 -15.72
N GLY A 244 10.87 2.86 -15.97
CA GLY A 244 10.65 3.50 -17.26
C GLY A 244 11.78 4.46 -17.64
N LEU A 245 12.32 5.22 -16.69
CA LEU A 245 13.51 6.06 -16.88
C LEU A 245 14.74 5.20 -17.17
N VAL A 246 14.99 4.15 -16.39
CA VAL A 246 16.10 3.20 -16.63
C VAL A 246 16.05 2.66 -18.06
N ARG A 247 14.87 2.19 -18.51
CA ARG A 247 14.67 1.69 -19.87
C ARG A 247 15.03 2.75 -20.93
N ARG A 248 14.48 3.97 -20.80
CA ARG A 248 14.74 5.04 -21.77
C ARG A 248 16.23 5.41 -21.84
N ALA A 249 16.87 5.57 -20.68
CA ALA A 249 18.29 5.93 -20.61
C ALA A 249 19.21 4.85 -21.15
N ALA A 250 18.93 3.57 -20.85
CA ALA A 250 19.68 2.46 -21.41
C ALA A 250 19.53 2.38 -22.93
N THR A 251 18.32 2.53 -23.46
CA THR A 251 18.07 2.56 -24.91
C THR A 251 18.79 3.73 -25.58
N GLU A 252 18.75 4.92 -24.97
CA GLU A 252 19.45 6.10 -25.50
C GLU A 252 20.97 5.91 -25.53
N ALA A 253 21.57 5.47 -24.43
CA ALA A 253 23.01 5.29 -24.31
C ALA A 253 23.56 4.19 -25.24
N LEU A 254 22.83 3.08 -25.39
CA LEU A 254 23.22 1.97 -26.27
C LEU A 254 22.93 2.25 -27.76
N GLY A 255 21.97 3.13 -28.05
CA GLY A 255 21.56 3.47 -29.42
C GLY A 255 22.22 4.75 -29.92
N ALA A 256 21.73 5.89 -29.44
CA ALA A 256 22.18 7.21 -29.87
C ALA A 256 23.52 7.63 -29.24
N GLY A 257 23.97 6.96 -28.17
CA GLY A 257 25.21 7.31 -27.47
C GLY A 257 25.12 8.63 -26.69
N SER A 258 23.90 9.08 -26.37
CA SER A 258 23.63 10.31 -25.61
C SER A 258 23.04 10.02 -24.23
N TYR A 259 22.90 11.07 -23.41
CA TYR A 259 22.52 10.98 -22.00
C TYR A 259 21.43 11.97 -21.60
N ALA A 260 20.68 12.51 -22.56
CA ALA A 260 19.71 13.58 -22.32
C ALA A 260 18.58 13.13 -21.39
N SER A 261 18.17 11.86 -21.45
CA SER A 261 17.17 11.29 -20.53
C SER A 261 17.60 11.27 -19.07
N LEU A 262 18.91 11.39 -18.76
CA LEU A 262 19.43 11.46 -17.39
C LEU A 262 19.44 12.89 -16.83
N ALA A 263 19.08 13.90 -17.62
CA ALA A 263 19.01 15.28 -17.14
C ALA A 263 18.02 15.42 -15.98
N GLY A 264 18.43 16.14 -14.93
CA GLY A 264 17.60 16.36 -13.73
C GLY A 264 17.60 15.21 -12.72
N ALA A 265 18.51 14.24 -12.85
CA ALA A 265 18.76 13.26 -11.81
C ALA A 265 19.23 13.93 -10.51
N ILE A 266 18.92 13.31 -9.36
CA ILE A 266 19.43 13.73 -8.05
C ILE A 266 20.95 13.62 -8.06
N ASP A 267 21.63 14.64 -7.53
CA ASP A 267 23.09 14.68 -7.49
C ASP A 267 23.66 13.51 -6.67
N TYR A 268 24.84 13.02 -7.07
CA TYR A 268 25.51 11.90 -6.39
C TYR A 268 25.78 12.22 -4.90
N GLY A 269 26.28 13.42 -4.61
CA GLY A 269 26.57 13.86 -3.24
C GLY A 269 25.29 14.00 -2.43
N GLU A 270 24.23 14.55 -3.04
CA GLU A 270 22.90 14.65 -2.41
C GLU A 270 22.34 13.28 -2.03
N LEU A 271 22.39 12.30 -2.95
CA LEU A 271 21.88 10.96 -2.68
C LEU A 271 22.71 10.21 -1.62
N ASN A 272 24.03 10.37 -1.62
CA ASN A 272 24.89 9.79 -0.58
C ASN A 272 24.62 10.44 0.79
N ALA A 273 24.51 11.77 0.84
CA ALA A 273 24.17 12.48 2.07
C ALA A 273 22.79 12.07 2.60
N LEU A 274 21.83 11.81 1.70
CA LEU A 274 20.53 11.31 2.07
C LEU A 274 20.59 9.94 2.75
N LEU A 275 21.58 9.10 2.47
CA LEU A 275 21.70 7.72 2.99
C LEU A 275 22.72 7.56 4.13
N ALA A 276 23.44 8.63 4.48
CA ALA A 276 24.40 8.66 5.58
C ALA A 276 23.73 8.55 6.97
#